data_AF-A0A971PSK0-F1
#
_entry.id   AF-A0A971PSK0-F1
#
_cell.length_a   1.000
_cell.length_b   1.000
_cell.length_c   1.000
_cell.angle_alpha   90.00
_cell.angle_beta   90.00
_cell.angle_gamma   90.00
#
_symmetry.space_group_name_H-M   'P 1'
#
loop_
_entity.id
_entity.type
_entity.pdbx_description
1 polymer ?
#
loop_
_entity_poly.entity_id
_entity_poly.type
_entity_poly.pdbx_seq_one_letter_code
_entity_poly.pdbx_strand_id
1 'polypeptide(L)'
;MTAIRSLIGLVLYLYLLVLFGRLILSWVQVFSRDWRPRGPVLVVAEGIYTLTDPPLNALRKVLPPLRIGGVALDLAFFVLILIVYILLAIV
;
A
#
# COMPACT_ATOMS: atom_id res chain seq x y z
N MET A 1 -15.69 22.25 -12.73
CA MET A 1 -16.12 21.10 -11.90
C MET A 1 -15.51 19.76 -12.35
N THR A 2 -15.05 19.63 -13.60
CA THR A 2 -14.44 18.39 -14.14
C THR A 2 -12.92 18.28 -13.88
N ALA A 3 -12.16 19.36 -14.02
CA ALA A 3 -10.69 19.33 -13.91
C ALA A 3 -10.17 18.93 -12.51
N ILE A 4 -10.86 19.38 -11.45
CA ILE A 4 -10.48 19.03 -10.07
C ILE A 4 -10.72 17.53 -9.82
N ARG A 5 -11.86 17.00 -10.27
CA ARG A 5 -12.18 15.57 -10.14
C ARG A 5 -11.17 14.72 -10.90
N SER A 6 -10.83 15.09 -12.14
CA SER A 6 -9.80 14.35 -12.90
C SER A 6 -8.43 14.38 -12.22
N LEU A 7 -8.05 15.51 -11.60
CA LEU A 7 -6.79 15.59 -10.88
C LEU A 7 -6.78 14.70 -9.63
N ILE A 8 -7.86 14.70 -8.86
CA ILE A 8 -8.00 13.82 -7.68
C ILE A 8 -7.98 12.35 -8.12
N GLY A 9 -8.72 12.00 -9.18
CA GLY A 9 -8.75 10.66 -9.74
C GLY A 9 -7.36 10.20 -10.18
N LEU A 10 -6.58 11.08 -10.84
CA LEU A 10 -5.21 10.79 -11.22
C LEU A 10 -4.32 10.49 -10.00
N VAL A 11 -4.40 11.33 -8.95
CA VAL A 11 -3.61 11.14 -7.73
C VAL A 11 -3.99 9.82 -7.04
N LEU A 12 -5.29 9.52 -6.93
CA LEU A 12 -5.77 8.27 -6.35
C LEU A 12 -5.32 7.04 -7.15
N TYR A 13 -5.34 7.14 -8.49
CA TYR A 13 -4.85 6.08 -9.36
C TYR A 13 -3.35 5.84 -9.21
N LEU A 14 -2.55 6.92 -9.18
CA LEU A 14 -1.10 6.82 -8.90
C LEU A 14 -0.84 6.22 -7.52
N TYR A 15 -1.61 6.61 -6.51
CA TYR A 15 -1.50 6.04 -5.18
C TYR A 15 -1.88 4.55 -5.15
N LEU A 16 -2.88 4.13 -5.94
CA LEU A 16 -3.22 2.72 -6.11
C LEU A 16 -2.05 1.92 -6.70
N LEU A 17 -1.33 2.47 -7.69
CA LEU A 17 -0.12 1.85 -8.23
C LEU A 17 0.97 1.70 -7.16
N VAL A 18 1.15 2.70 -6.29
CA VAL A 18 2.08 2.61 -5.15
C VAL A 18 1.67 1.50 -4.19
N LEU A 19 0.38 1.34 -3.89
CA LEU A 19 -0.13 0.24 -3.06
C LEU A 19 0.14 -1.13 -3.71
N PHE A 20 -0.02 -1.26 -5.02
CA PHE A 20 0.40 -2.47 -5.74
C PHE A 20 1.90 -2.72 -5.64
N GLY A 21 2.73 -1.67 -5.75
CA GLY A 21 4.16 -1.75 -5.51
C GLY A 21 4.47 -2.29 -4.11
N ARG A 22 3.76 -1.81 -3.08
CA ARG A 22 3.89 -2.33 -1.71
C ARG A 22 3.50 -3.80 -1.62
N LEU A 23 2.40 -4.21 -2.25
CA LEU A 23 1.99 -5.61 -2.29
C LEU A 23 3.12 -6.48 -2.83
N ILE A 24 3.67 -6.11 -3.98
CA ILE A 24 4.79 -6.82 -4.60
C ILE A 24 5.98 -6.90 -3.64
N LEU A 25 6.41 -5.77 -3.07
CA LEU A 25 7.54 -5.75 -2.12
C LEU A 25 7.30 -6.65 -0.91
N SER A 26 6.08 -6.68 -0.38
CA SER A 26 5.74 -7.55 0.74
C SER A 26 5.82 -9.03 0.37
N TRP A 27 5.34 -9.42 -0.81
CA TRP A 27 5.47 -10.79 -1.31
C TRP A 27 6.92 -11.18 -1.59
N VAL A 28 7.71 -10.28 -2.18
CA VAL A 28 9.14 -10.52 -2.43
C VAL A 28 9.86 -10.87 -1.13
N GLN A 29 9.59 -10.15 -0.03
CA GLN A 29 10.19 -10.46 1.27
C GLN A 29 9.71 -11.80 1.86
N VAL A 30 8.45 -12.17 1.62
CA VAL A 30 7.90 -13.46 2.06
C VAL A 30 8.57 -14.62 1.31
N PHE A 31 8.73 -14.49 -0.01
CA PHE A 31 9.35 -15.52 -0.86
C PHE A 31 10.87 -15.54 -0.75
N SER A 32 11.50 -14.41 -0.49
CA SER A 32 12.95 -14.26 -0.32
C SER A 32 13.25 -13.45 0.94
N ARG A 33 13.36 -14.15 2.08
CA ARG A 33 13.59 -13.53 3.40
C ARG A 33 14.94 -12.81 3.48
N ASP A 34 15.93 -13.24 2.70
CA ASP A 34 17.27 -12.64 2.65
C ASP A 34 17.36 -11.46 1.66
N TRP A 35 16.29 -11.19 0.91
CA TRP A 35 16.27 -10.08 -0.04
C TRP A 35 16.36 -8.74 0.70
N ARG A 36 17.37 -7.96 0.33
CA ARG A 36 17.54 -6.58 0.77
C ARG A 36 17.67 -5.69 -0.45
N PRO A 37 16.81 -4.67 -0.62
CA PRO A 37 16.91 -3.79 -1.77
C PRO A 37 18.24 -3.03 -1.75
N ARG A 38 18.89 -2.90 -2.90
CA ARG A 38 20.18 -2.22 -3.07
C ARG A 38 20.12 -1.30 -4.29
N GLY A 39 20.91 -0.23 -4.25
CA GLY A 39 21.02 0.72 -5.37
C GLY A 39 19.67 1.37 -5.71
N PRO A 40 19.33 1.54 -7.01
CA PRO A 40 18.09 2.19 -7.42
C PRO A 40 16.81 1.57 -6.85
N VAL A 41 16.79 0.26 -6.64
CA VAL A 41 15.63 -0.46 -6.09
C VAL A 41 15.36 -0.06 -4.64
N LEU A 42 16.40 0.28 -3.87
CA LEU A 42 16.25 0.79 -2.50
C LEU A 42 15.48 2.11 -2.49
N VAL A 43 15.80 3.03 -3.40
CA VAL A 43 15.13 4.33 -3.48
C VAL A 43 13.64 4.15 -3.80
N VAL A 44 13.32 3.26 -4.74
CA VAL A 44 11.92 2.97 -5.09
C VAL A 44 11.19 2.29 -3.94
N ALA A 45 11.81 1.29 -3.30
CA ALA A 45 11.21 0.58 -2.17
C ALA A 45 10.94 1.52 -0.99
N GLU A 46 11.91 2.37 -0.64
CA GLU A 46 11.77 3.36 0.43
C GLU A 46 10.68 4.38 0.11
N GLY A 47 10.59 4.84 -1.15
CA GLY A 47 9.51 5.72 -1.59
C GLY A 47 8.13 5.08 -1.44
N ILE A 48 7.99 3.82 -1.85
CA ILE A 48 6.75 3.06 -1.66
C ILE A 48 6.43 2.93 -0.17
N TYR A 49 7.40 2.56 0.66
CA TYR A 49 7.19 2.41 2.10
C TYR A 49 6.80 3.72 2.77
N THR A 50 7.51 4.81 2.47
CA THR A 50 7.21 6.15 2.99
C THR A 50 5.79 6.59 2.66
N LEU A 51 5.31 6.32 1.44
CA LEU A 51 3.96 6.71 1.02
C LEU A 51 2.86 5.85 1.64
N THR A 52 3.16 4.61 2.02
CA THR A 52 2.16 3.62 2.43
C THR A 52 2.15 3.33 3.91
N ASP A 53 3.28 3.44 4.62
CA ASP A 53 3.38 3.17 6.05
C ASP A 53 2.53 4.09 6.92
N PRO A 54 2.50 5.42 6.73
CA PRO A 54 1.67 6.30 7.55
C PRO A 54 0.16 5.92 7.54
N PRO A 55 -0.50 5.74 6.38
CA PRO A 55 -1.91 5.34 6.36
C PRO A 55 -2.12 3.90 6.83
N LEU A 56 -1.21 2.97 6.52
CA LEU A 56 -1.29 1.60 7.04
C LEU A 56 -1.19 1.58 8.56
N ASN A 57 -0.25 2.32 9.14
CA ASN A 57 -0.06 2.40 10.58
C ASN A 57 -1.24 3.10 11.27
N ALA A 58 -1.86 4.09 10.63
CA ALA A 58 -3.10 4.67 11.11
C ALA A 58 -4.24 3.63 11.15
N LEU A 59 -4.39 2.85 10.08
CA LEU A 59 -5.41 1.78 10.02
C LEU A 59 -5.12 0.66 11.01
N ARG A 60 -3.86 0.25 11.19
CA ARG A 60 -3.45 -0.79 12.14
C ARG A 60 -3.78 -0.46 13.60
N LYS A 61 -3.96 0.82 13.95
CA LYS A 61 -4.44 1.23 15.28
C LYS A 61 -5.90 0.81 15.52
N VAL A 62 -6.70 0.74 14.45
CA VAL A 62 -8.12 0.38 14.49
C VAL A 62 -8.33 -1.09 14.14
N LEU A 63 -7.56 -1.59 13.16
CA LEU A 63 -7.63 -2.93 12.61
C LEU A 63 -6.30 -3.65 12.87
N PRO A 64 -6.11 -4.21 14.08
CA PRO A 64 -4.88 -4.91 14.41
C PRO A 64 -4.67 -6.12 13.48
N PRO A 65 -3.42 -6.47 13.15
CA PRO A 65 -3.12 -7.60 12.27
C PRO A 65 -3.65 -8.90 12.87
N LEU A 66 -4.39 -9.67 12.05
CA LEU A 66 -4.94 -10.95 12.46
C LEU A 66 -3.87 -12.03 12.30
N ARG A 67 -3.53 -12.70 13.41
CA ARG A 67 -2.61 -13.83 13.41
C ARG A 67 -3.42 -15.12 13.38
N ILE A 68 -3.28 -15.91 12.31
CA ILE A 68 -3.95 -17.20 12.18
C ILE A 68 -2.86 -18.25 11.96
N GLY A 69 -2.73 -19.20 12.90
CA GLY A 69 -1.86 -20.37 12.72
C GLY A 69 -0.38 -20.05 12.45
N GLY A 70 0.15 -18.96 13.01
CA GLY A 70 1.54 -18.53 12.80
C GLY A 70 1.77 -17.59 11.62
N VAL A 71 0.75 -17.33 10.78
CA VAL A 71 0.81 -16.33 9.70
C VAL A 71 0.06 -15.08 10.12
N ALA A 72 0.70 -13.92 9.98
CA ALA A 72 0.04 -12.62 10.16
C ALA A 72 -0.57 -12.16 8.83
N LEU A 73 -1.89 -11.99 8.80
CA LEU A 73 -2.60 -11.34 7.71
C LEU A 73 -2.70 -9.84 7.99
N ASP A 74 -2.13 -9.04 7.10
CA ASP A 74 -2.21 -7.57 7.18
C ASP A 74 -3.55 -7.09 6.61
N LEU A 75 -4.59 -7.17 7.45
CA LEU A 75 -5.94 -6.73 7.08
C LEU A 75 -5.99 -5.23 6.75
N ALA A 76 -5.18 -4.43 7.43
CA ALA A 76 -5.11 -2.99 7.22
C ALA A 76 -4.68 -2.65 5.78
N PHE A 77 -3.83 -3.48 5.18
CA PHE A 77 -3.43 -3.32 3.78
C PHE A 77 -4.61 -3.51 2.81
N PHE A 78 -5.36 -4.60 2.96
CA PHE A 78 -6.53 -4.85 2.11
C PHE A 78 -7.61 -3.78 2.28
N VAL A 79 -7.84 -3.34 3.51
CA VAL A 79 -8.79 -2.25 3.79
C VAL A 79 -8.33 -0.94 3.16
N LEU A 80 -7.05 -0.60 3.21
CA LEU A 80 -6.52 0.60 2.57
C LEU A 80 -6.74 0.59 1.05
N ILE A 81 -6.44 -0.53 0.39
CA ILE A 81 -6.72 -0.69 -1.05
C ILE A 81 -8.21 -0.49 -1.32
N LEU A 82 -9.08 -1.12 -0.53
CA LEU A 82 -10.52 -1.02 -0.72
C LEU A 82 -11.02 0.43 -0.57
N ILE A 83 -10.55 1.17 0.44
CA ILE A 83 -10.88 2.58 0.64
C ILE A 83 -10.47 3.41 -0.57
N VAL A 84 -9.23 3.26 -1.04
CA VAL A 84 -8.72 4.03 -2.19
C VAL A 84 -9.49 3.70 -3.47
N TYR A 85 -9.80 2.42 -3.67
CA TYR A 85 -10.58 1.97 -4.81
C TYR A 85 -11.99 2.56 -4.82
N ILE A 86 -12.67 2.56 -3.66
CA ILE A 86 -13.98 3.18 -3.51
C ILE A 86 -13.91 4.69 -3.75
N LEU A 87 -12.89 5.38 -3.20
CA LEU A 87 -12.68 6.81 -3.45
C LEU A 87 -12.50 7.10 -4.94
N LEU A 88 -11.72 6.27 -5.64
CA LEU A 88 -11.50 6.41 -7.07
C LEU A 88 -12.79 6.21 -7.88
N ALA A 89 -13.68 5.30 -7.44
CA ALA A 89 -14.95 5.03 -8.12
C ALA A 89 -15.99 6.17 -7.99
N ILE A 90 -15.86 7.01 -6.96
CA ILE A 90 -16.83 8.07 -6.64
C ILE A 90 -16.40 9.44 -7.22
N VAL A 91 -15.09 9.63 -7.41
CA VAL A 91 -14.49 10.87 -7.96
C VAL A 91 -14.72 10.98 -9.46
#